data_AF-A0A4S0N3A0-F1
#
_entry.id   AF-A0A4S0N3A0-F1
#
_cell.length_a   1.000
_cell.length_b   1.000
_cell.length_c   1.000
_cell.angle_alpha   90.00
_cell.angle_beta   90.00
_cell.angle_gamma   90.00
#
_symmetry.space_group_name_H-M   'P 1'
#
loop_
_entity.id
_entity.type
_entity.pdbx_description
1 polymer ?
#
loop_
_entity_poly.entity_id
_entity_poly.type
_entity_poly.pdbx_seq_one_letter_code
_entity_poly.pdbx_strand_id
1 'polypeptide(L)'
;IPANRFEVLECRAALDANYLGAQDTTPLIKGALDVLSQHVLGVACGGPFDADLLFEEVRGAAPYAALERETFGRVIDFVATGGYALRNYERYARIRQTKEGLWRVSNPAVAQQYRLNVGTIIEVPALNVRYVQAGSRGAASRGGRVLGKIEEAFLDTLTHGD
;
A
#
# COMPACT_ATOMS: atom_id res chain seq x y z
N ILE A 1 -4.78 -29.09 -15.54
CA ILE A 1 -5.63 -29.58 -16.65
C ILE A 1 -6.50 -28.40 -17.07
N PRO A 2 -6.40 -27.91 -18.32
CA PRO A 2 -7.16 -26.75 -18.79
C PRO A 2 -8.67 -26.97 -18.71
N ALA A 3 -9.42 -25.97 -18.25
CA ALA A 3 -10.87 -25.97 -18.16
C ALA A 3 -11.56 -25.48 -19.46
N ASN A 4 -10.82 -24.78 -20.33
CA ASN A 4 -11.33 -24.30 -21.61
C ASN A 4 -10.26 -24.30 -22.73
N ARG A 5 -10.67 -24.00 -23.97
CA ARG A 5 -9.77 -24.06 -25.14
C ARG A 5 -8.70 -22.96 -25.15
N PHE A 6 -8.96 -21.79 -24.58
CA PHE A 6 -7.96 -20.73 -24.47
C PHE A 6 -6.85 -21.10 -23.48
N GLU A 7 -7.21 -21.70 -22.34
CA GLU A 7 -6.24 -22.18 -21.36
C GLU A 7 -5.29 -23.25 -21.94
N VAL A 8 -5.73 -24.05 -22.92
CA VAL A 8 -4.84 -25.01 -23.63
C VAL A 8 -3.75 -24.27 -24.40
N LEU A 9 -4.10 -23.17 -25.09
CA LEU A 9 -3.15 -22.36 -25.85
C LEU A 9 -2.16 -21.66 -24.91
N GLU A 10 -2.64 -21.10 -23.79
CA GLU A 10 -1.80 -20.48 -22.76
C GLU A 10 -0.83 -21.50 -22.15
N CYS A 11 -1.31 -22.69 -21.81
CA CYS A 11 -0.48 -23.77 -21.28
C CYS A 11 0.62 -24.17 -22.28
N ARG A 12 0.30 -24.21 -23.58
CA ARG A 12 1.29 -24.54 -24.60
C ARG A 12 2.34 -23.45 -24.74
N ALA A 13 1.91 -22.18 -24.78
CA ALA A 13 2.82 -21.04 -24.81
C ALA A 13 3.75 -21.01 -23.58
N ALA A 14 3.22 -21.30 -22.39
CA ALA A 14 4.00 -21.37 -21.16
C ALA A 14 5.04 -22.51 -21.19
N LEU A 15 4.70 -23.67 -21.75
CA LEU A 15 5.66 -24.77 -21.95
C LEU A 15 6.77 -24.38 -22.93
N ASP A 16 6.41 -23.79 -24.07
CA ASP A 16 7.39 -23.37 -25.07
C ASP A 16 8.32 -22.29 -24.50
N ALA A 17 7.79 -21.30 -23.75
CA ALA A 17 8.59 -20.30 -23.04
C ALA A 17 9.51 -20.93 -21.99
N ASN A 18 9.03 -21.94 -21.24
CA ASN A 18 9.85 -22.66 -20.25
C ASN A 18 11.02 -23.40 -20.92
N TYR A 19 10.78 -24.11 -22.02
CA TYR A 19 11.84 -24.81 -22.76
C TYR A 19 12.91 -23.86 -23.30
N LEU A 20 12.49 -22.67 -23.74
CA LEU A 20 13.41 -21.64 -24.23
C LEU A 20 14.08 -20.84 -23.10
N GLY A 21 13.72 -21.09 -21.83
CA GLY A 21 14.19 -20.29 -20.70
C GLY A 21 13.76 -18.82 -20.78
N ALA A 22 12.71 -18.54 -21.54
CA ALA A 22 12.17 -17.19 -21.69
C ALA A 22 11.48 -16.79 -20.38
N GLN A 23 12.21 -16.04 -19.55
CA GLN A 23 11.70 -15.50 -18.30
C GLN A 23 11.23 -14.06 -18.51
N ASP A 24 10.03 -13.76 -18.02
CA ASP A 24 9.54 -12.40 -17.93
C ASP A 24 10.10 -11.73 -16.66
N THR A 25 11.41 -11.52 -16.63
CA THR A 25 12.07 -10.86 -15.51
C THR A 25 11.98 -9.36 -15.68
N THR A 26 11.15 -8.72 -14.87
CA THR A 26 11.05 -7.27 -14.81
C THR A 26 12.41 -6.67 -14.43
N PRO A 27 12.84 -5.58 -15.08
CA PRO A 27 14.07 -4.89 -14.69
C PRO A 27 13.95 -4.38 -13.25
N LEU A 28 15.10 -4.15 -12.61
CA LEU A 28 15.13 -3.55 -11.29
C LEU A 28 14.44 -2.18 -11.34
N ILE A 29 13.38 -2.03 -10.56
CA ILE A 29 12.60 -0.78 -10.47
C ILE A 29 13.12 0.05 -9.30
N LYS A 30 13.04 1.37 -9.43
CA LYS A 30 13.24 2.28 -8.29
C LYS A 30 12.27 1.93 -7.17
N GLY A 31 12.75 1.97 -5.93
CA GLY A 31 11.93 1.69 -4.77
C GLY A 31 10.85 2.75 -4.55
N ALA A 32 9.65 2.31 -4.19
CA ALA A 32 8.52 3.19 -3.95
C ALA A 32 8.57 3.83 -2.55
N LEU A 33 8.18 5.10 -2.45
CA LEU A 33 8.32 5.87 -1.20
C LEU A 33 7.33 5.45 -0.10
N ASP A 34 6.21 4.85 -0.48
CA ASP A 34 5.25 4.25 0.43
C ASP A 34 5.83 3.01 1.13
N VAL A 35 6.51 2.13 0.38
CA VAL A 35 7.25 0.98 0.92
C VAL A 35 8.35 1.45 1.86
N LEU A 36 9.09 2.49 1.49
CA LEU A 36 10.11 3.10 2.36
C LEU A 36 9.49 3.69 3.63
N SER A 37 8.35 4.39 3.52
CA SER A 37 7.63 4.95 4.67
C SER A 37 7.19 3.84 5.64
N GLN A 38 6.72 2.72 5.10
CA GLN A 38 6.34 1.55 5.89
C GLN A 38 7.56 0.90 6.56
N HIS A 39 8.69 0.83 5.86
CA HIS A 39 9.94 0.32 6.43
C HIS A 39 10.41 1.19 7.61
N VAL A 40 10.46 2.52 7.44
CA VAL A 40 10.80 3.48 8.51
C VAL A 40 9.92 3.29 9.75
N LEU A 41 8.61 3.16 9.55
CA LEU A 41 7.69 2.90 10.67
C LEU A 41 7.98 1.56 11.35
N GLY A 42 8.32 0.53 10.56
CA GLY A 42 8.72 -0.79 11.05
C GLY A 42 9.97 -0.76 11.92
N VAL A 43 11.00 -0.03 11.48
CA VAL A 43 12.23 0.17 12.26
C VAL A 43 11.90 0.82 13.61
N ALA A 44 11.10 1.89 13.62
CA ALA A 44 10.62 2.53 14.85
C ALA A 44 9.79 1.61 15.77
N CYS A 45 9.09 0.62 15.20
CA CYS A 45 8.36 -0.39 15.97
C CYS A 45 9.28 -1.43 16.61
N GLY A 46 10.46 -1.68 16.02
CA GLY A 46 11.51 -2.53 16.60
C GLY A 46 12.30 -1.84 17.70
N GLY A 47 12.53 -0.53 17.58
CA GLY A 47 13.18 0.29 18.60
C GLY A 47 13.47 1.72 18.11
N PRO A 48 13.97 2.60 18.99
CA PRO A 48 14.43 3.91 18.57
C PRO A 48 15.57 3.81 17.55
N PHE A 49 15.56 4.63 16.50
CA PHE A 49 16.57 4.60 15.44
C PHE A 49 17.16 5.99 15.14
N ASP A 50 18.37 6.00 14.60
CA ASP A 50 19.01 7.20 14.09
C ASP A 50 18.72 7.38 12.59
N ALA A 51 18.33 8.58 12.16
CA ALA A 51 17.92 8.82 10.78
C ALA A 51 19.09 8.76 9.79
N ASP A 52 20.29 9.12 10.19
CA ASP A 52 21.48 9.10 9.34
C ASP A 52 21.92 7.64 9.12
N LEU A 53 21.95 6.85 10.19
CA LEU A 53 22.29 5.43 10.10
C LEU A 53 21.27 4.65 9.25
N LEU A 54 19.97 4.92 9.43
CA LEU A 54 18.93 4.28 8.63
C LEU A 54 19.03 4.67 7.14
N PHE A 55 19.39 5.91 6.83
CA PHE A 55 19.56 6.35 5.44
C PHE A 55 20.69 5.57 4.73
N GLU A 56 21.84 5.40 5.39
CA GLU A 56 22.96 4.63 4.84
C GLU A 56 22.59 3.15 4.64
N GLU A 57 21.86 2.55 5.60
CA GLU A 57 21.36 1.18 5.46
C GLU A 57 20.40 1.04 4.27
N VAL A 58 19.43 1.95 4.13
CA VAL A 58 18.44 1.96 3.04
C VAL A 58 19.13 2.06 1.68
N ARG A 59 20.17 2.88 1.55
CA ARG A 59 20.93 3.00 0.30
C ARG A 59 21.71 1.73 -0.08
N GLY A 60 21.93 0.83 0.87
CA GLY A 60 22.46 -0.51 0.58
C GLY A 60 21.51 -1.38 -0.25
N ALA A 61 20.21 -1.08 -0.24
CA ALA A 61 19.24 -1.80 -1.05
C ALA A 61 19.19 -1.26 -2.49
N ALA A 62 19.32 -2.17 -3.48
CA ALA A 62 19.39 -1.81 -4.90
C ALA A 62 18.27 -0.85 -5.38
N PRO A 63 16.99 -1.01 -4.98
CA PRO A 63 15.93 -0.08 -5.39
C PRO A 63 16.09 1.36 -4.88
N TYR A 64 16.85 1.56 -3.80
CA TYR A 64 17.05 2.86 -3.14
C TYR A 64 18.50 3.37 -3.21
N ALA A 65 19.38 2.72 -4.00
CA ALA A 65 20.80 3.07 -4.08
C ALA A 65 21.06 4.54 -4.52
N ALA A 66 20.14 5.11 -5.29
CA ALA A 66 20.16 6.49 -5.76
C ALA A 66 19.22 7.42 -4.97
N LEU A 67 18.74 7.00 -3.79
CA LEU A 67 17.84 7.80 -2.96
C LEU A 67 18.54 9.07 -2.47
N GLU A 68 17.92 10.21 -2.75
CA GLU A 68 18.40 11.51 -2.29
C GLU A 68 18.11 11.72 -0.80
N ARG A 69 19.05 12.37 -0.11
CA ARG A 69 18.95 12.63 1.32
C ARG A 69 17.74 13.49 1.69
N GLU A 70 17.44 14.49 0.87
CA GLU A 70 16.26 15.35 1.06
C GLU A 70 14.96 14.55 0.93
N THR A 71 14.89 13.64 -0.04
CA THR A 71 13.72 12.77 -0.23
C THR A 71 13.54 11.83 0.95
N PHE A 72 14.61 11.25 1.49
CA PHE A 72 14.54 10.47 2.72
C PHE A 72 14.04 11.30 3.92
N GLY A 73 14.53 12.53 4.08
CA GLY A 73 14.03 13.46 5.10
C GLY A 73 12.53 13.69 5.00
N ARG A 74 12.01 13.94 3.78
CA ARG A 74 10.56 14.07 3.55
C ARG A 74 9.77 12.81 3.91
N VAL A 75 10.36 11.62 3.73
CA VAL A 75 9.75 10.36 4.17
C VAL A 75 9.69 10.27 5.70
N ILE A 76 10.76 10.62 6.40
CA ILE A 76 10.75 10.68 7.87
C ILE A 76 9.67 11.65 8.35
N ASP A 77 9.61 12.86 7.78
CA ASP A 77 8.61 13.88 8.12
C ASP A 77 7.17 13.40 7.84
N PHE A 78 6.98 12.68 6.74
CA PHE A 78 5.71 12.07 6.39
C PHE A 78 5.28 11.02 7.42
N VAL A 79 6.18 10.15 7.88
CA VAL A 79 5.85 9.17 8.93
C VAL A 79 5.66 9.86 10.29
N ALA A 80 6.42 10.91 10.56
CA ALA A 80 6.37 11.65 11.82
C ALA A 80 5.12 12.49 12.01
N THR A 81 4.54 13.04 10.93
CA THR A 81 3.45 14.02 11.02
C THR A 81 2.38 13.93 9.93
N GLY A 82 2.52 13.00 8.98
CA GLY A 82 1.73 12.97 7.74
C GLY A 82 2.17 14.01 6.70
N GLY A 83 3.33 14.65 6.90
CA GLY A 83 3.90 15.66 6.02
C GLY A 83 3.21 17.01 6.14
N TYR A 84 3.50 17.91 5.19
CA TYR A 84 3.03 19.31 5.26
C TYR A 84 1.51 19.44 5.35
N ALA A 85 0.76 18.55 4.68
CA ALA A 85 -0.70 18.64 4.58
C ALA A 85 -1.43 18.14 5.83
N LEU A 86 -0.83 17.22 6.59
CA LEU A 86 -1.52 16.50 7.66
C LEU A 86 -0.96 16.78 9.05
N ARG A 87 0.04 17.67 9.15
CA ARG A 87 0.78 18.00 10.39
C ARG A 87 -0.10 18.41 11.57
N ASN A 88 -1.28 19.00 11.31
CA ASN A 88 -2.20 19.46 12.34
C ASN A 88 -3.05 18.34 12.97
N TYR A 89 -2.99 17.12 12.42
CA TYR A 89 -3.79 16.00 12.88
C TYR A 89 -2.93 15.01 13.67
N GLU A 90 -3.11 14.96 14.98
CA GLU A 90 -2.34 14.08 15.88
C GLU A 90 -2.37 12.60 15.47
N ARG A 91 -3.45 12.15 14.82
CA ARG A 91 -3.60 10.77 14.35
C ARG A 91 -2.53 10.34 13.34
N TYR A 92 -1.90 11.30 12.65
CA TYR A 92 -0.84 11.02 11.68
C TYR A 92 0.57 11.14 12.26
N ALA A 93 0.69 11.46 13.56
CA ALA A 93 1.97 11.52 14.23
C ALA A 93 2.45 10.12 14.68
N ARG A 94 2.96 9.30 13.75
CA ARG A 94 3.26 7.88 14.00
C ARG A 94 4.60 7.65 14.70
N ILE A 95 5.58 8.52 14.45
CA ILE A 95 6.88 8.53 15.14
C ILE A 95 7.19 9.91 15.69
N ARG A 96 8.04 9.99 16.71
CA ARG A 96 8.49 11.25 17.33
C ARG A 96 9.98 11.15 17.66
N GLN A 97 10.67 12.28 17.56
CA GLN A 97 12.06 12.40 17.95
C GLN A 97 12.19 12.49 19.48
N THR A 98 13.16 11.78 20.05
CA THR A 98 13.51 11.84 21.47
C THR A 98 14.48 12.97 21.75
N LYS A 99 14.79 13.22 23.02
CA LYS A 99 15.75 14.27 23.41
C LYS A 99 17.18 13.94 22.95
N GLU A 100 17.46 12.65 22.78
CA GLU A 100 18.73 12.11 22.33
C GLU A 100 18.88 12.16 20.80
N GLY A 101 17.87 12.65 20.07
CA GLY A 101 17.89 12.77 18.62
C GLY A 101 17.36 11.54 17.85
N LEU A 102 17.04 10.45 18.54
CA LEU A 102 16.53 9.22 17.94
C LEU A 102 15.03 9.30 17.63
N TRP A 103 14.57 8.57 16.63
CA TRP A 103 13.17 8.44 16.25
C TRP A 103 12.56 7.18 16.85
N ARG A 104 11.40 7.30 17.51
CA ARG A 104 10.67 6.17 18.08
C ARG A 104 9.19 6.23 17.75
N VAL A 105 8.49 5.10 17.85
CA VAL A 105 7.03 5.08 17.73
C VAL A 105 6.37 5.98 18.79
N SER A 106 5.31 6.69 18.40
CA SER A 106 4.65 7.68 19.27
C SER A 106 3.81 7.05 20.38
N ASN A 107 3.15 5.92 20.11
CA ASN A 107 2.31 5.18 21.06
C ASN A 107 2.28 3.68 20.66
N PRO A 108 2.25 2.74 21.63
CA PRO A 108 2.00 1.31 21.40
C PRO A 108 0.87 0.96 20.41
N ALA A 109 -0.22 1.73 20.34
CA ALA A 109 -1.33 1.50 19.42
C ALA A 109 -0.89 1.56 17.94
N VAL A 110 0.03 2.47 17.60
CA VAL A 110 0.60 2.59 16.25
C VAL A 110 1.37 1.33 15.88
N ALA A 111 2.19 0.80 16.80
CA ALA A 111 2.95 -0.42 16.57
C ALA A 111 2.05 -1.66 16.44
N GLN A 112 0.95 -1.71 17.20
CA GLN A 112 -0.05 -2.77 17.05
C GLN A 112 -0.71 -2.70 15.67
N GLN A 113 -1.15 -1.51 15.24
CA GLN A 113 -1.76 -1.33 13.93
C GLN A 113 -0.79 -1.65 12.79
N TYR A 114 0.49 -1.26 12.92
CA TYR A 114 1.52 -1.63 11.96
C TYR A 114 1.62 -3.15 11.79
N ARG A 115 1.73 -3.92 12.89
CA ARG A 115 1.85 -5.38 12.82
C ARG A 115 0.66 -6.08 12.16
N LEU A 116 -0.54 -5.52 12.26
CA LEU A 116 -1.73 -6.07 11.65
C LEU A 116 -1.83 -5.79 10.14
N ASN A 117 -1.13 -4.76 9.64
CA ASN A 117 -1.28 -4.26 8.27
C ASN A 117 0.04 -4.26 7.48
N VAL A 118 1.16 -4.70 8.07
CA VAL A 118 2.46 -4.67 7.40
C VAL A 118 2.46 -5.65 6.23
N GLY A 119 2.75 -5.12 5.05
CA GLY A 119 2.88 -5.87 3.80
C GLY A 119 2.91 -4.92 2.61
N THR A 120 3.24 -5.42 1.44
CA THR A 120 3.16 -4.65 0.17
C THR A 120 2.02 -5.14 -0.73
N ILE A 121 1.31 -6.18 -0.30
CA ILE A 121 0.16 -6.73 -1.01
C ILE A 121 -1.05 -5.89 -0.63
N ILE A 122 -1.64 -5.25 -1.62
CA ILE A 122 -2.82 -4.41 -1.45
C ILE A 122 -4.10 -5.21 -1.72
N GLU A 123 -5.18 -4.85 -1.05
CA GLU A 123 -6.53 -5.34 -1.36
C GLU A 123 -7.13 -4.47 -2.50
N VAL A 124 -7.88 -5.10 -3.39
CA VAL A 124 -8.64 -4.37 -4.43
C VAL A 124 -9.82 -3.64 -3.76
N PRO A 125 -9.97 -2.31 -3.94
CA PRO A 125 -11.08 -1.57 -3.36
C PRO A 125 -12.42 -2.12 -3.85
N ALA A 126 -13.31 -2.45 -2.91
CA ALA A 126 -14.64 -2.97 -3.21
C ALA A 126 -15.73 -2.20 -2.44
N LEU A 127 -16.82 -1.88 -3.14
CA LEU A 127 -17.96 -1.16 -2.61
C LEU A 127 -19.09 -2.13 -2.25
N ASN A 128 -19.76 -1.86 -1.12
CA ASN A 128 -20.91 -2.65 -0.69
C ASN A 128 -22.15 -2.26 -1.49
N VAL A 129 -22.72 -3.22 -2.22
CA VAL A 129 -23.95 -3.03 -3.00
C VAL A 129 -25.17 -3.35 -2.14
N ARG A 130 -26.17 -2.48 -2.18
CA ARG A 130 -27.42 -2.62 -1.41
C ARG A 130 -28.61 -2.38 -2.30
N TYR A 131 -29.71 -3.07 -2.04
CA TYR A 131 -30.99 -2.71 -2.63
C TYR A 131 -31.40 -1.29 -2.23
N VAL A 132 -31.95 -0.52 -3.16
CA VAL A 132 -32.59 0.76 -2.88
C VAL A 132 -34.09 0.51 -2.81
N GLN A 133 -34.76 1.01 -1.77
CA GLN A 133 -36.21 0.88 -1.66
C GLN A 133 -36.87 1.81 -2.69
N ALA A 134 -37.77 1.25 -3.51
CA ALA A 134 -38.50 1.98 -4.54
C ALA A 134 -39.30 3.15 -3.94
N GLY A 135 -39.18 4.34 -4.54
CA GLY A 135 -39.86 5.57 -4.10
C GLY A 135 -38.99 6.55 -3.30
N SER A 136 -37.76 6.18 -2.92
CA SER A 136 -36.82 7.12 -2.29
C SER A 136 -36.17 8.05 -3.33
N ARG A 137 -36.84 9.17 -3.63
CA ARG A 137 -36.34 10.25 -4.50
C ARG A 137 -35.18 11.08 -3.91
N GLY A 138 -34.39 10.50 -3.01
CA GLY A 138 -33.30 11.18 -2.33
C GLY A 138 -32.05 10.31 -2.32
N ALA A 139 -30.94 10.88 -2.78
CA ALA A 139 -29.61 10.30 -2.66
C ALA A 139 -29.40 9.73 -1.25
N ALA A 140 -29.00 8.47 -1.17
CA ALA A 140 -28.63 7.78 0.06
C ALA A 140 -29.75 7.61 1.13
N SER A 141 -30.98 7.26 0.71
CA SER A 141 -31.94 6.65 1.65
C SER A 141 -31.39 5.31 2.16
N ARG A 142 -30.94 5.31 3.41
CA ARG A 142 -30.41 4.14 4.11
C ARG A 142 -31.43 2.99 4.06
N GLY A 143 -30.96 1.80 3.67
CA GLY A 143 -31.44 0.58 4.33
C GLY A 143 -32.18 -0.46 3.49
N GLY A 144 -31.70 -0.82 2.30
CA GLY A 144 -32.00 -2.13 1.75
C GLY A 144 -30.96 -3.19 2.12
N ARG A 145 -31.31 -4.46 1.88
CA ARG A 145 -30.45 -5.62 2.14
C ARG A 145 -29.15 -5.52 1.33
N VAL A 146 -28.02 -5.86 1.98
CA VAL A 146 -26.72 -5.97 1.31
C VAL A 146 -26.78 -7.14 0.35
N LEU A 147 -26.47 -6.88 -0.92
CA LEU A 147 -26.41 -7.88 -1.99
C LEU A 147 -25.04 -8.53 -2.08
N GLY A 148 -23.99 -7.74 -1.87
CA GLY A 148 -22.62 -8.21 -1.99
C GLY A 148 -21.65 -7.05 -2.09
N LYS A 149 -20.44 -7.36 -2.57
CA LYS A 149 -19.39 -6.40 -2.88
C LYS A 149 -19.10 -6.43 -4.37
N ILE A 150 -18.84 -5.27 -4.95
CA ILE A 150 -18.36 -5.12 -6.33
C ILE A 150 -17.12 -4.25 -6.30
N GLU A 151 -16.13 -4.57 -7.14
CA GLU A 151 -14.90 -3.79 -7.26
C GLU A 151 -15.18 -2.38 -7.76
N GLU A 152 -14.49 -1.39 -7.18
CA GLU A 152 -14.67 0.03 -7.54
C GLU A 152 -14.35 0.27 -9.02
N ALA A 153 -13.26 -0.33 -9.52
CA ALA A 153 -12.87 -0.23 -10.92
C ALA A 153 -13.93 -0.75 -11.90
N PHE A 154 -14.71 -1.76 -11.51
CA PHE A 154 -15.83 -2.22 -12.34
C PHE A 154 -16.97 -1.20 -12.36
N LEU A 155 -17.30 -0.62 -11.21
CA LEU A 155 -18.35 0.39 -11.10
C LEU A 155 -18.03 1.65 -11.90
N ASP A 156 -16.76 2.05 -11.98
CA ASP A 156 -16.31 3.18 -12.78
C ASP A 156 -16.55 2.98 -14.30
N THR A 157 -16.68 1.73 -14.75
CA THR A 157 -16.98 1.40 -16.14
C THR A 157 -18.48 1.33 -16.46
N LEU A 158 -19.34 1.36 -15.44
CA LEU A 158 -20.79 1.22 -15.64
C LEU A 158 -21.40 2.51 -16.21
N THR A 159 -22.38 2.30 -17.07
CA THR A 159 -23.21 3.34 -17.65
C THR A 159 -24.66 3.19 -17.18
N HIS A 160 -25.47 4.23 -17.42
CA HIS A 160 -26.87 4.18 -17.04
C HIS A 160 -27.61 3.12 -17.87
N GLY A 161 -28.00 2.02 -17.23
CA GLY A 161 -28.77 0.91 -17.84
C GLY A 161 -28.09 -0.45 -17.76
N ASP A 162 -26.83 -0.51 -17.30
CA ASP A 162 -26.12 -1.76 -17.00
C ASP A 162 -26.61 -2.46 -15.71
#